data_AF-A0A7L0KBZ8-F1
#
_entry.id   AF-A0A7L0KBZ8-F1
#
_cell.length_a   1.000
_cell.length_b   1.000
_cell.length_c   1.000
_cell.angle_alpha   90.00
_cell.angle_beta   90.00
_cell.angle_gamma   90.00
#
_symmetry.space_group_name_H-M   'P 1'
#
loop_
_entity.id
_entity.type
_entity.pdbx_description
1 polymer ?
#
loop_
_entity_poly.entity_id
_entity_poly.type
_entity_poly.pdbx_seq_one_letter_code
_entity_poly.pdbx_strand_id
1 'polypeptide(L)'
;LSRIFSFLDIVTLCRCAQVSKAWNVLALDGSNWQRIDLFNFQTDIEGRVVENISKRCGGFLRQLSLRGCLGVGDSSLKTFAQNCRNIEHLNLNGCTKITDSTCYSLSRFCSKLKHLDLTSCVAITNSSLKGLSEGCRNLEHLNLSWCDQITKDGIEALVKGCSGLKALFLRGCTQLEDEALKHIQNHCHELVILNLQSCTQISDEGIVKICRGCHRLQSLCVSGCSNLTDASLTALGLNCPRLKILEAARCSHLTDAGFTLLARNCHELEKMDLEECVLITDSTLIQLSIHCPKLQALSLSHCELITDDGILHLSNSACGHDRLQVLELDNCLLITDVTLEHLENCHNLERIELYDCQQVTRAGIKRIRAHLPHVKVHAYFAPVTPPPSVGGSGQRLCRCCIIL
;
A
#
# COMPACT_ATOMS: atom_id res chain seq x y z
N LEU A 1 -5.31 39.16 -0.62
CA LEU A 1 -5.29 38.51 -1.94
C LEU A 1 -4.26 37.39 -2.02
N SER A 2 -2.96 37.61 -1.71
CA SER A 2 -1.94 36.53 -1.76
C SER A 2 -2.32 35.29 -0.92
N ARG A 3 -2.82 35.49 0.31
CA ARG A 3 -3.31 34.39 1.17
C ARG A 3 -4.54 33.66 0.60
N ILE A 4 -5.31 34.27 -0.30
CA ILE A 4 -6.43 33.59 -0.96
C ILE A 4 -5.89 32.67 -2.06
N PHE A 5 -4.89 33.14 -2.81
CA PHE A 5 -4.31 32.40 -3.93
C PHE A 5 -3.55 31.15 -3.47
N SER A 6 -2.98 31.15 -2.27
CA SER A 6 -2.34 29.96 -1.69
C SER A 6 -3.29 28.78 -1.44
N PHE A 7 -4.61 28.99 -1.52
CA PHE A 7 -5.61 27.92 -1.40
C PHE A 7 -6.16 27.43 -2.75
N LEU A 8 -5.76 28.06 -3.86
CA LEU A 8 -6.25 27.72 -5.19
C LEU A 8 -5.41 26.60 -5.80
N ASP A 9 -6.05 25.70 -6.55
CA ASP A 9 -5.34 24.70 -7.34
C ASP A 9 -4.60 25.34 -8.53
N ILE A 10 -3.69 24.58 -9.14
CA ILE A 10 -2.85 25.04 -10.26
C ILE A 10 -3.69 25.56 -11.43
N VAL A 11 -4.76 24.87 -11.79
CA VAL A 11 -5.61 25.23 -12.94
C VAL A 11 -6.30 26.55 -12.64
N THR A 12 -6.83 26.70 -11.43
CA THR A 12 -7.46 27.92 -10.97
C THR A 12 -6.46 29.07 -10.87
N LEU A 13 -5.23 28.85 -10.37
CA LEU A 13 -4.16 29.86 -10.38
C LEU A 13 -3.81 30.31 -11.79
N CYS A 14 -3.68 29.39 -12.74
CA CYS A 14 -3.45 29.70 -14.16
C CYS A 14 -4.59 30.53 -14.77
N ARG A 15 -5.85 30.28 -14.36
CA ARG A 15 -7.00 31.11 -14.78
C ARG A 15 -6.97 32.48 -14.12
N CYS A 16 -6.68 32.57 -12.82
CA CYS A 16 -6.52 33.84 -12.11
C CYS A 16 -5.44 34.71 -12.75
N ALA A 17 -4.36 34.09 -13.22
CA ALA A 17 -3.27 34.80 -13.90
C ALA A 17 -3.71 35.49 -15.20
N GLN A 18 -4.86 35.12 -15.78
CA GLN A 18 -5.41 35.69 -17.02
C GLN A 18 -6.40 36.83 -16.75
N VAL A 19 -6.79 37.08 -15.49
CA VAL A 19 -7.84 38.05 -15.14
C VAL A 19 -7.37 39.49 -15.27
N SER A 20 -6.17 39.82 -14.78
CA SER A 20 -5.61 41.18 -14.86
C SER A 20 -4.10 41.15 -14.65
N LYS A 21 -3.40 42.25 -14.95
CA LYS A 21 -1.95 42.37 -14.67
C LYS A 21 -1.63 42.18 -13.19
N ALA A 22 -2.45 42.73 -12.29
CA ALA A 22 -2.25 42.57 -10.85
C ALA A 22 -2.49 41.12 -10.40
N TRP A 23 -3.54 40.48 -10.92
CA TRP A 23 -3.82 39.07 -10.63
C TRP A 23 -2.77 38.14 -11.25
N ASN A 24 -2.20 38.48 -12.40
CA ASN A 24 -1.09 37.76 -13.00
C ASN A 24 0.12 37.72 -12.06
N VAL A 25 0.55 38.87 -11.54
CA VAL A 25 1.67 38.95 -10.60
C VAL A 25 1.39 38.15 -9.34
N LEU A 26 0.19 38.29 -8.76
CA LEU A 26 -0.18 37.58 -7.54
C LEU A 26 -0.33 36.07 -7.76
N ALA A 27 -0.98 35.64 -8.84
CA ALA A 27 -1.23 34.22 -9.14
C ALA A 27 0.07 33.49 -9.47
N LEU A 28 1.04 34.19 -10.06
CA LEU A 28 2.35 33.63 -10.42
C LEU A 28 3.41 33.87 -9.35
N ASP A 29 3.05 34.39 -8.17
CA ASP A 29 3.96 34.49 -7.03
C ASP A 29 4.35 33.08 -6.56
N GLY A 30 5.66 32.78 -6.53
CA GLY A 30 6.19 31.45 -6.23
C GLY A 30 5.75 30.87 -4.89
N SER A 31 5.34 31.71 -3.91
CA SER A 31 4.81 31.24 -2.62
C SER A 31 3.46 30.53 -2.73
N ASN A 32 2.71 30.76 -3.82
CA ASN A 32 1.46 30.05 -4.13
C ASN A 32 1.70 28.70 -4.81
N TRP A 33 2.95 28.39 -5.20
CA TRP A 33 3.32 27.19 -5.96
C TRP A 33 4.19 26.24 -5.13
N GLN A 34 4.00 26.19 -3.81
CA GLN A 34 4.79 25.30 -2.95
C GLN A 34 4.52 23.81 -3.19
N ARG A 35 3.32 23.48 -3.66
CA ARG A 35 2.89 22.11 -3.96
C ARG A 35 2.30 22.08 -5.36
N ILE A 36 2.83 21.21 -6.20
CA ILE A 36 2.36 21.04 -7.57
C ILE A 36 2.08 19.56 -7.82
N ASP A 37 0.89 19.26 -8.34
CA ASP A 37 0.52 17.92 -8.83
C ASP A 37 0.04 18.02 -10.28
N LEU A 38 0.70 17.28 -11.16
CA LEU A 38 0.44 17.28 -12.60
C LEU A 38 -0.24 15.99 -13.10
N PHE A 39 -0.77 15.16 -12.20
CA PHE A 39 -1.38 13.87 -12.55
C PHE A 39 -2.43 13.97 -13.69
N ASN A 40 -3.30 14.97 -13.65
CA ASN A 40 -4.34 15.17 -14.68
C ASN A 40 -3.79 15.59 -16.06
N PHE A 41 -2.50 15.87 -16.18
CA PHE A 41 -1.83 16.33 -17.40
C PHE A 41 -0.73 15.37 -17.86
N GLN A 42 -0.65 14.16 -17.29
CA GLN A 42 0.47 13.23 -17.45
C GLN A 42 0.88 12.93 -18.90
N THR A 43 -0.05 12.94 -19.86
CA THR A 43 0.24 12.76 -21.30
C THR A 43 0.84 13.99 -21.97
N ASP A 44 0.54 15.18 -21.44
CA ASP A 44 0.85 16.48 -22.04
C ASP A 44 2.11 17.10 -21.39
N ILE A 45 2.52 16.61 -20.22
CA ILE A 45 3.72 17.08 -19.53
C ILE A 45 4.98 16.53 -20.18
N GLU A 46 5.61 17.38 -20.97
CA GLU A 46 6.98 17.21 -21.46
C GLU A 46 8.01 17.85 -20.52
N GLY A 47 9.28 17.47 -20.68
CA GLY A 47 10.38 17.99 -19.86
C GLY A 47 10.47 19.52 -19.81
N ARG A 48 10.12 20.22 -20.90
CA ARG A 48 10.14 21.70 -20.95
C ARG A 48 9.17 22.34 -19.96
N VAL A 49 8.03 21.70 -19.68
CA VAL A 49 7.06 22.20 -18.70
C VAL A 49 7.66 22.13 -17.30
N VAL A 50 8.31 21.02 -16.95
CA VAL A 50 9.01 20.84 -15.68
C VAL A 50 10.14 21.87 -15.52
N GLU A 51 10.91 22.12 -16.57
CA GLU A 51 11.94 23.16 -16.56
C GLU A 51 11.37 24.56 -16.30
N ASN A 52 10.26 24.90 -16.96
CA ASN A 52 9.60 26.19 -16.77
C ASN A 52 9.08 26.32 -15.34
N ILE A 53 8.39 25.30 -14.81
CA ILE A 53 7.95 25.26 -13.41
C ILE A 53 9.14 25.50 -12.48
N SER A 54 10.27 24.83 -12.73
CA SER A 54 11.46 24.96 -11.88
C SER A 54 12.02 26.39 -11.85
N LYS A 55 12.06 27.08 -13.00
CA LYS A 55 12.55 28.45 -13.10
C LYS A 55 11.61 29.44 -12.42
N ARG A 56 10.30 29.18 -12.46
CA ARG A 56 9.28 30.07 -11.89
C ARG A 56 9.13 29.90 -10.39
N CYS A 57 9.06 28.66 -9.92
CA CYS A 57 8.86 28.36 -8.50
C CYS A 57 10.19 28.43 -7.74
N GLY A 58 11.28 27.96 -8.36
CA GLY A 58 12.63 27.98 -7.81
C GLY A 58 12.68 27.43 -6.38
N GLY A 59 13.22 28.25 -5.47
CA GLY A 59 13.39 27.89 -4.06
C GLY A 59 12.11 27.82 -3.22
N PHE A 60 10.94 28.16 -3.75
CA PHE A 60 9.67 28.05 -3.01
C PHE A 60 9.04 26.67 -3.12
N LEU A 61 9.35 25.91 -4.17
CA LEU A 61 8.74 24.61 -4.40
C LEU A 61 9.21 23.60 -3.35
N ARG A 62 8.25 22.99 -2.65
CA ARG A 62 8.48 21.98 -1.61
C ARG A 62 7.98 20.60 -2.00
N GLN A 63 6.93 20.53 -2.82
CA GLN A 63 6.35 19.27 -3.25
C GLN A 63 6.04 19.31 -4.74
N LEU A 64 6.48 18.28 -5.47
CA LEU A 64 6.17 18.11 -6.89
C LEU A 64 5.79 16.65 -7.15
N SER A 65 4.63 16.45 -7.77
CA SER A 65 4.20 15.18 -8.34
C SER A 65 4.20 15.23 -9.86
N LEU A 66 4.99 14.34 -10.45
CA LEU A 66 5.09 14.05 -11.89
C LEU A 66 4.63 12.61 -12.18
N ARG A 67 3.77 12.06 -11.33
CA ARG A 67 3.28 10.69 -11.48
C ARG A 67 2.69 10.49 -12.88
N GLY A 68 3.11 9.41 -13.55
CA GLY A 68 2.66 9.04 -14.89
C GLY A 68 3.21 9.92 -16.02
N CYS A 69 4.04 10.93 -15.74
CA CYS A 69 4.56 11.84 -16.77
C CYS A 69 5.69 11.17 -17.58
N LEU A 70 5.33 10.34 -18.56
CA LEU A 70 6.25 9.56 -19.40
C LEU A 70 7.19 10.42 -20.27
N GLY A 71 6.83 11.69 -20.50
CA GLY A 71 7.63 12.65 -21.26
C GLY A 71 8.82 13.23 -20.50
N VAL A 72 8.87 13.05 -19.18
CA VAL A 72 9.92 13.61 -18.31
C VAL A 72 11.13 12.68 -18.26
N GLY A 73 12.31 13.26 -18.51
CA GLY A 73 13.59 12.53 -18.46
C GLY A 73 14.68 13.33 -17.73
N ASP A 74 15.89 12.76 -17.71
CA ASP A 74 17.00 13.24 -16.89
C ASP A 74 17.39 14.71 -17.13
N SER A 75 17.32 15.19 -18.37
CA SER A 75 17.67 16.59 -18.70
C SER A 75 16.77 17.58 -17.96
N SER A 76 15.46 17.38 -18.05
CA SER A 76 14.47 18.22 -17.37
C SER A 76 14.57 18.14 -15.85
N LEU A 77 14.82 16.93 -15.31
CA LEU A 77 14.98 16.75 -13.86
C LEU A 77 16.30 17.30 -13.32
N LYS A 78 17.35 17.31 -14.13
CA LYS A 78 18.61 17.98 -13.79
C LYS A 78 18.42 19.49 -13.65
N THR A 79 17.78 20.13 -14.63
CA THR A 79 17.46 21.56 -14.57
C THR A 79 16.53 21.86 -13.39
N PHE A 80 15.54 21.00 -13.16
CA PHE A 80 14.67 21.09 -11.99
C PHE A 80 15.45 21.07 -10.68
N ALA A 81 16.29 20.05 -10.47
CA ALA A 81 17.07 19.87 -9.24
C ALA A 81 17.97 21.09 -8.96
N GLN A 82 18.58 21.66 -10.00
CA GLN A 82 19.43 22.85 -9.88
C GLN A 82 18.69 24.09 -9.36
N ASN A 83 17.44 24.27 -9.79
CA ASN A 83 16.61 25.43 -9.48
C ASN A 83 15.77 25.25 -8.19
N CYS A 84 15.32 24.03 -7.90
CA CYS A 84 14.40 23.70 -6.81
C CYS A 84 15.10 22.99 -5.64
N ARG A 85 16.16 23.60 -5.10
CA ARG A 85 17.01 23.01 -4.04
C ARG A 85 16.31 22.79 -2.69
N ASN A 86 15.14 23.40 -2.50
CA ASN A 86 14.33 23.31 -1.30
C ASN A 86 13.23 22.24 -1.38
N ILE A 87 13.22 21.43 -2.45
CA ILE A 87 12.26 20.35 -2.61
C ILE A 87 12.38 19.35 -1.43
N GLU A 88 11.23 18.97 -0.87
CA GLU A 88 11.11 18.04 0.26
C GLU A 88 10.37 16.76 -0.16
N HIS A 89 9.42 16.87 -1.09
CA HIS A 89 8.67 15.73 -1.62
C HIS A 89 8.71 15.71 -3.14
N LEU A 90 9.19 14.62 -3.72
CA LEU A 90 9.22 14.42 -5.16
C LEU A 90 8.61 13.06 -5.50
N ASN A 91 7.57 13.08 -6.34
CA ASN A 91 6.95 11.87 -6.87
C ASN A 91 7.23 11.75 -8.36
N LEU A 92 8.00 10.73 -8.74
CA LEU A 92 8.37 10.38 -10.12
C LEU A 92 7.78 9.02 -10.52
N ASN A 93 6.75 8.53 -9.83
CA ASN A 93 6.11 7.26 -10.09
C ASN A 93 5.74 7.13 -11.58
N GLY A 94 6.25 6.10 -12.24
CA GLY A 94 5.98 5.82 -13.64
C GLY A 94 6.75 6.72 -14.63
N CYS A 95 7.66 7.60 -14.19
CA CYS A 95 8.54 8.34 -15.10
C CYS A 95 9.61 7.40 -15.71
N THR A 96 9.25 6.61 -16.72
CA THR A 96 10.10 5.51 -17.23
C THR A 96 11.36 5.95 -17.98
N LYS A 97 11.50 7.23 -18.33
CA LYS A 97 12.69 7.78 -19.03
C LYS A 97 13.78 8.32 -18.08
N ILE A 98 13.58 8.24 -16.77
CA ILE A 98 14.60 8.66 -15.81
C ILE A 98 15.60 7.53 -15.57
N THR A 99 16.86 7.89 -15.35
CA THR A 99 17.96 6.96 -15.04
C THR A 99 18.69 7.40 -13.77
N ASP A 100 19.79 6.73 -13.45
CA ASP A 100 20.67 7.10 -12.34
C ASP A 100 21.16 8.56 -12.40
N SER A 101 21.22 9.15 -13.60
CA SER A 101 21.57 10.57 -13.81
C SER A 101 20.64 11.52 -13.05
N THR A 102 19.34 11.20 -12.97
CA THR A 102 18.39 11.96 -12.16
C THR A 102 18.74 11.89 -10.68
N CYS A 103 19.00 10.69 -10.14
CA CYS A 103 19.35 10.50 -8.73
C CYS A 103 20.66 11.19 -8.36
N TYR A 104 21.67 11.20 -9.25
CA TYR A 104 22.88 12.00 -9.06
C TYR A 104 22.60 13.50 -9.03
N SER A 105 21.68 13.98 -9.88
CA SER A 105 21.27 15.39 -9.87
C SER A 105 20.54 15.74 -8.57
N LEU A 106 19.63 14.88 -8.09
CA LEU A 106 18.95 15.05 -6.81
C LEU A 106 19.95 15.05 -5.65
N SER A 107 20.87 14.09 -5.62
CA SER A 107 21.95 14.02 -4.63
C SER A 107 22.77 15.32 -4.56
N ARG A 108 23.10 15.89 -5.73
CA ARG A 108 23.96 17.08 -5.81
C ARG A 108 23.27 18.36 -5.33
N PHE A 109 21.96 18.49 -5.55
CA PHE A 109 21.26 19.78 -5.42
C PHE A 109 20.09 19.79 -4.42
N CYS A 110 19.53 18.63 -4.06
CA CYS A 110 18.27 18.50 -3.32
C CYS A 110 18.45 17.83 -1.94
N SER A 111 19.38 18.31 -1.12
CA SER A 111 19.70 17.70 0.20
C SER A 111 18.60 17.82 1.28
N LYS A 112 17.52 18.55 0.99
CA LYS A 112 16.33 18.66 1.85
C LYS A 112 15.26 17.63 1.54
N LEU A 113 15.49 16.75 0.56
CA LEU A 113 14.52 15.73 0.17
C LEU A 113 14.24 14.79 1.35
N LYS A 114 12.96 14.66 1.68
CA LYS A 114 12.44 13.79 2.75
C LYS A 114 11.61 12.65 2.19
N HIS A 115 10.92 12.87 1.08
CA HIS A 115 10.07 11.89 0.43
C HIS A 115 10.43 11.79 -1.05
N LEU A 116 10.76 10.58 -1.49
CA LEU A 116 11.02 10.27 -2.88
C LEU A 116 10.22 9.03 -3.29
N ASP A 117 9.44 9.15 -4.36
CA ASP A 117 8.74 8.03 -4.98
C ASP A 117 9.31 7.79 -6.38
N LEU A 118 9.92 6.62 -6.57
CA LEU A 118 10.51 6.12 -7.81
C LEU A 118 9.78 4.86 -8.30
N THR A 119 8.54 4.64 -7.87
CA THR A 119 7.75 3.47 -8.26
C THR A 119 7.76 3.31 -9.79
N SER A 120 8.06 2.11 -10.28
CA SER A 120 8.11 1.78 -11.72
C SER A 120 9.11 2.60 -12.55
N CYS A 121 10.12 3.22 -11.92
CA CYS A 121 11.27 3.78 -12.62
C CYS A 121 12.29 2.67 -12.93
N VAL A 122 11.98 1.84 -13.92
CA VAL A 122 12.67 0.56 -14.21
C VAL A 122 14.14 0.68 -14.63
N ALA A 123 14.61 1.87 -15.02
CA ALA A 123 16.00 2.12 -15.41
C ALA A 123 16.90 2.62 -14.24
N ILE A 124 16.36 2.64 -13.02
CA ILE A 124 17.09 2.96 -11.79
C ILE A 124 17.85 1.71 -11.31
N THR A 125 19.12 1.88 -10.97
CA THR A 125 20.01 0.81 -10.50
C THR A 125 20.54 1.07 -9.09
N ASN A 126 21.36 0.16 -8.56
CA ASN A 126 22.09 0.34 -7.31
C ASN A 126 22.90 1.65 -7.26
N SER A 127 23.33 2.16 -8.42
CA SER A 127 24.07 3.42 -8.54
C SER A 127 23.23 4.62 -8.10
N SER A 128 21.93 4.64 -8.41
CA SER A 128 21.00 5.66 -7.89
C SER A 128 20.96 5.67 -6.37
N LEU A 129 20.87 4.48 -5.76
CA LEU A 129 20.76 4.35 -4.32
C LEU A 129 22.02 4.83 -3.60
N LYS A 130 23.20 4.54 -4.17
CA LYS A 130 24.46 5.11 -3.73
C LYS A 130 24.48 6.64 -3.85
N GLY A 131 24.07 7.18 -5.00
CA GLY A 131 23.99 8.63 -5.18
C GLY A 131 23.08 9.30 -4.14
N LEU A 132 21.88 8.74 -3.92
CA LEU A 132 20.93 9.24 -2.94
C LEU A 132 21.50 9.18 -1.51
N SER A 133 22.21 8.13 -1.14
CA SER A 133 22.78 8.00 0.21
C SER A 133 23.85 9.04 0.51
N GLU A 134 24.57 9.52 -0.51
CA GLU A 134 25.60 10.55 -0.36
C GLU A 134 25.00 11.95 -0.12
N GLY A 135 23.94 12.31 -0.86
CA GLY A 135 23.42 13.68 -0.92
C GLY A 135 22.04 13.92 -0.28
N CYS A 136 21.20 12.89 -0.17
CA CYS A 136 19.83 12.97 0.33
C CYS A 136 19.67 12.32 1.72
N ARG A 137 20.60 12.58 2.65
CA ARG A 137 20.66 11.89 3.96
C ARG A 137 19.47 12.14 4.90
N ASN A 138 18.63 13.13 4.59
CA ASN A 138 17.42 13.46 5.35
C ASN A 138 16.19 12.69 4.85
N LEU A 139 16.37 11.69 3.98
CA LEU A 139 15.28 10.92 3.43
C LEU A 139 14.57 10.13 4.54
N GLU A 140 13.27 10.37 4.69
CA GLU A 140 12.40 9.72 5.66
C GLU A 140 11.49 8.67 4.98
N HIS A 141 11.16 8.88 3.70
CA HIS A 141 10.27 8.03 2.92
C HIS A 141 10.86 7.77 1.54
N LEU A 142 11.07 6.51 1.20
CA LEU A 142 11.52 6.08 -0.13
C LEU A 142 10.65 4.95 -0.67
N ASN A 143 10.17 5.12 -1.88
CA ASN A 143 9.46 4.07 -2.61
C ASN A 143 10.23 3.67 -3.86
N LEU A 144 10.64 2.41 -3.92
CA LEU A 144 11.36 1.75 -5.02
C LEU A 144 10.54 0.61 -5.63
N SER A 145 9.21 0.63 -5.43
CA SER A 145 8.35 -0.46 -5.90
C SER A 145 8.52 -0.69 -7.40
N TRP A 146 8.69 -1.93 -7.83
CA TRP A 146 8.93 -2.34 -9.21
C TRP A 146 10.22 -1.78 -9.83
N CYS A 147 11.21 -1.37 -9.02
CA CYS A 147 12.58 -1.14 -9.47
C CYS A 147 13.38 -2.45 -9.37
N ASP A 148 13.13 -3.37 -10.30
CA ASP A 148 13.60 -4.75 -10.18
C ASP A 148 15.12 -4.92 -10.35
N GLN A 149 15.84 -3.90 -10.83
CA GLN A 149 17.31 -3.91 -10.93
C GLN A 149 18.03 -3.62 -9.59
N ILE A 150 17.27 -3.36 -8.53
CA ILE A 150 17.82 -3.11 -7.19
C ILE A 150 18.13 -4.43 -6.49
N THR A 151 19.36 -4.55 -5.99
CA THR A 151 19.83 -5.70 -5.22
C THR A 151 20.22 -5.29 -3.80
N LYS A 152 20.66 -6.27 -2.99
CA LYS A 152 21.17 -6.02 -1.63
C LYS A 152 22.28 -4.96 -1.57
N ASP A 153 23.14 -4.87 -2.58
CA ASP A 153 24.25 -3.91 -2.59
C ASP A 153 23.74 -2.45 -2.70
N GLY A 154 22.68 -2.25 -3.48
CA GLY A 154 22.02 -0.94 -3.57
C GLY A 154 21.34 -0.56 -2.25
N ILE A 155 20.66 -1.52 -1.61
CA ILE A 155 20.04 -1.33 -0.30
C ILE A 155 21.11 -1.03 0.75
N GLU A 156 22.23 -1.76 0.78
CA GLU A 156 23.35 -1.51 1.68
C GLU A 156 23.90 -0.08 1.51
N ALA A 157 24.15 0.33 0.26
CA ALA A 157 24.63 1.67 -0.04
C ALA A 157 23.64 2.75 0.41
N LEU A 158 22.34 2.54 0.20
CA LEU A 158 21.26 3.44 0.61
C LEU A 158 21.26 3.67 2.12
N VAL A 159 21.11 2.59 2.89
CA VAL A 159 20.81 2.68 4.33
C VAL A 159 22.01 3.15 5.15
N LYS A 160 23.24 2.98 4.63
CA LYS A 160 24.45 3.57 5.23
C LYS A 160 24.41 5.11 5.28
N GLY A 161 23.79 5.74 4.29
CA GLY A 161 23.66 7.21 4.24
C GLY A 161 22.32 7.74 4.75
N CYS A 162 21.24 6.99 4.51
CA CYS A 162 19.86 7.36 4.85
C CYS A 162 19.34 6.59 6.09
N SER A 163 20.06 6.65 7.20
CA SER A 163 19.67 5.94 8.45
C SER A 163 18.39 6.48 9.09
N GLY A 164 17.94 7.68 8.72
CA GLY A 164 16.71 8.31 9.17
C GLY A 164 15.42 7.83 8.47
N LEU A 165 15.51 6.80 7.61
CA LEU A 165 14.35 6.25 6.91
C LEU A 165 13.31 5.72 7.91
N LYS A 166 12.07 6.18 7.72
CA LYS A 166 10.87 5.76 8.47
C LYS A 166 9.95 4.91 7.62
N ALA A 167 9.95 5.07 6.30
CA ALA A 167 9.11 4.30 5.40
C ALA A 167 9.90 3.87 4.16
N LEU A 168 9.94 2.56 3.92
CA LEU A 168 10.66 1.96 2.80
C LEU A 168 9.74 0.97 2.07
N PHE A 169 9.49 1.23 0.80
CA PHE A 169 8.64 0.38 -0.04
C PHE A 169 9.50 -0.26 -1.13
N LEU A 170 9.51 -1.58 -1.15
CA LEU A 170 10.33 -2.43 -2.00
C LEU A 170 9.47 -3.46 -2.74
N ARG A 171 8.17 -3.19 -2.87
CA ARG A 171 7.22 -4.10 -3.53
C ARG A 171 7.72 -4.48 -4.92
N GLY A 172 7.77 -5.78 -5.21
CA GLY A 172 8.15 -6.29 -6.53
C GLY A 172 9.62 -6.07 -6.89
N CYS A 173 10.49 -5.75 -5.92
CA CYS A 173 11.93 -5.86 -6.09
C CYS A 173 12.34 -7.32 -5.87
N THR A 174 12.22 -8.15 -6.92
CA THR A 174 12.31 -9.62 -6.79
C THR A 174 13.73 -10.13 -6.56
N GLN A 175 14.74 -9.30 -6.83
CA GLN A 175 16.16 -9.59 -6.58
C GLN A 175 16.59 -9.41 -5.11
N LEU A 176 15.69 -9.02 -4.21
CA LEU A 176 16.02 -8.82 -2.81
C LEU A 176 15.98 -10.13 -2.00
N GLU A 177 17.08 -10.40 -1.31
CA GLU A 177 17.30 -11.55 -0.43
C GLU A 177 17.47 -11.09 1.03
N ASP A 178 17.54 -12.03 1.97
CA ASP A 178 17.62 -11.76 3.42
C ASP A 178 18.80 -10.88 3.86
N GLU A 179 19.91 -10.87 3.10
CA GLU A 179 21.03 -9.97 3.39
C GLU A 179 20.66 -8.49 3.17
N ALA A 180 19.75 -8.17 2.24
CA ALA A 180 19.24 -6.80 2.11
C ALA A 180 18.54 -6.34 3.41
N LEU A 181 17.74 -7.24 4.02
CA LEU A 181 17.03 -6.97 5.26
C LEU A 181 17.97 -6.83 6.46
N LYS A 182 19.08 -7.57 6.48
CA LYS A 182 20.16 -7.39 7.46
C LYS A 182 20.75 -5.98 7.39
N HIS A 183 21.01 -5.46 6.19
CA HIS A 183 21.52 -4.10 6.02
C HIS A 183 20.52 -3.06 6.56
N ILE A 184 19.23 -3.23 6.27
CA ILE A 184 18.17 -2.36 6.80
C ILE A 184 18.16 -2.39 8.33
N GLN A 185 18.15 -3.58 8.95
CA GLN A 185 18.20 -3.73 10.41
C GLN A 185 19.41 -2.99 11.02
N ASN A 186 20.58 -3.08 10.41
CA ASN A 186 21.81 -2.49 10.97
C ASN A 186 21.83 -0.95 10.98
N HIS A 187 20.97 -0.29 10.20
CA HIS A 187 21.06 1.16 9.98
C HIS A 187 19.74 1.92 10.19
N CYS A 188 18.58 1.30 9.93
CA CYS A 188 17.27 1.95 9.93
C CYS A 188 16.42 1.58 11.17
N HIS A 189 16.89 1.92 12.36
CA HIS A 189 16.20 1.60 13.63
C HIS A 189 14.88 2.38 13.84
N GLU A 190 14.72 3.49 13.11
CA GLU A 190 13.54 4.35 13.17
C GLU A 190 12.45 3.95 12.15
N LEU A 191 12.62 2.80 11.49
CA LEU A 191 11.68 2.30 10.48
C LEU A 191 10.30 2.01 11.09
N VAL A 192 9.27 2.57 10.47
CA VAL A 192 7.86 2.48 10.85
C VAL A 192 7.07 1.67 9.83
N ILE A 193 7.38 1.83 8.54
CA ILE A 193 6.69 1.15 7.44
C ILE A 193 7.72 0.42 6.59
N LEU A 194 7.48 -0.88 6.36
CA LEU A 194 8.24 -1.69 5.44
C LEU A 194 7.28 -2.47 4.54
N ASN A 195 7.42 -2.32 3.23
CA ASN A 195 6.67 -3.10 2.25
C ASN A 195 7.64 -3.94 1.41
N LEU A 196 7.49 -5.27 1.52
CA LEU A 196 8.25 -6.31 0.84
C LEU A 196 7.34 -7.18 -0.03
N GLN A 197 6.17 -6.67 -0.43
CA GLN A 197 5.21 -7.43 -1.22
C GLN A 197 5.89 -7.99 -2.48
N SER A 198 5.71 -9.29 -2.72
CA SER A 198 6.31 -10.01 -3.86
C SER A 198 7.85 -10.02 -3.89
N CYS A 199 8.53 -9.82 -2.76
CA CYS A 199 9.97 -10.12 -2.61
C CYS A 199 10.15 -11.60 -2.27
N THR A 200 9.94 -12.47 -3.25
CA THR A 200 9.80 -13.94 -3.07
C THR A 200 11.04 -14.66 -2.53
N GLN A 201 12.22 -14.03 -2.56
CA GLN A 201 13.46 -14.61 -2.03
C GLN A 201 13.68 -14.31 -0.54
N ILE A 202 12.80 -13.55 0.10
CA ILE A 202 12.85 -13.29 1.54
C ILE A 202 12.31 -14.50 2.31
N SER A 203 13.00 -14.84 3.40
CA SER A 203 12.63 -15.91 4.33
C SER A 203 12.50 -15.41 5.77
N ASP A 204 12.22 -16.32 6.70
CA ASP A 204 12.19 -16.02 8.12
C ASP A 204 13.50 -15.38 8.62
N GLU A 205 14.65 -15.73 8.05
CA GLU A 205 15.93 -15.16 8.47
C GLU A 205 15.93 -13.63 8.32
N GLY A 206 15.47 -13.12 7.18
CA GLY A 206 15.42 -11.70 6.91
C GLY A 206 14.40 -10.96 7.78
N ILE A 207 13.18 -11.52 7.94
CA ILE A 207 12.14 -10.91 8.76
C ILE A 207 12.53 -10.90 10.24
N VAL A 208 13.13 -11.97 10.76
CA VAL A 208 13.65 -12.03 12.14
C VAL A 208 14.70 -10.94 12.36
N LYS A 209 15.60 -10.72 11.39
CA LYS A 209 16.57 -9.61 11.46
C LYS A 209 15.86 -8.27 11.56
N ILE A 210 14.91 -7.96 10.66
CA ILE A 210 14.12 -6.71 10.74
C ILE A 210 13.49 -6.52 12.11
N CYS A 211 12.82 -7.55 12.63
CA CYS A 211 12.15 -7.48 13.93
C CYS A 211 13.13 -7.11 15.06
N ARG A 212 14.34 -7.65 15.05
CA ARG A 212 15.39 -7.38 16.05
C ARG A 212 16.01 -5.98 15.95
N GLY A 213 15.87 -5.30 14.81
CA GLY A 213 16.46 -3.97 14.58
C GLY A 213 15.47 -2.81 14.55
N CYS A 214 14.22 -3.09 14.18
CA CYS A 214 13.20 -2.10 13.86
C CYS A 214 12.01 -2.19 14.82
N HIS A 215 12.24 -1.93 16.11
CA HIS A 215 11.21 -2.03 17.16
C HIS A 215 10.07 -1.01 17.05
N ARG A 216 10.20 -0.01 16.16
CA ARG A 216 9.19 1.02 15.88
C ARG A 216 8.26 0.66 14.73
N LEU A 217 8.40 -0.53 14.16
CA LEU A 217 7.60 -1.00 13.04
C LEU A 217 6.10 -0.99 13.42
N GLN A 218 5.31 -0.35 12.57
CA GLN A 218 3.85 -0.25 12.70
C GLN A 218 3.15 -0.87 11.49
N SER A 219 3.77 -0.89 10.32
CA SER A 219 3.18 -1.46 9.11
C SER A 219 4.20 -2.37 8.43
N LEU A 220 3.85 -3.63 8.27
CA LEU A 220 4.63 -4.61 7.53
C LEU A 220 3.75 -5.26 6.47
N CYS A 221 4.20 -5.21 5.21
CA CYS A 221 3.62 -5.99 4.13
C CYS A 221 4.65 -7.01 3.65
N VAL A 222 4.32 -8.28 3.74
CA VAL A 222 5.09 -9.44 3.26
C VAL A 222 4.25 -10.32 2.32
N SER A 223 3.15 -9.79 1.79
CA SER A 223 2.27 -10.53 0.90
C SER A 223 3.02 -11.08 -0.31
N GLY A 224 2.85 -12.36 -0.61
CA GLY A 224 3.57 -13.09 -1.66
C GLY A 224 4.98 -13.54 -1.29
N CYS A 225 5.44 -13.34 -0.05
CA CYS A 225 6.65 -13.97 0.47
C CYS A 225 6.31 -15.38 0.97
N SER A 226 6.19 -16.34 0.05
CA SER A 226 5.72 -17.70 0.34
C SER A 226 6.66 -18.54 1.20
N ASN A 227 7.91 -18.11 1.42
CA ASN A 227 8.89 -18.83 2.24
C ASN A 227 8.80 -18.52 3.74
N LEU A 228 7.85 -17.68 4.17
CA LEU A 228 7.69 -17.30 5.57
C LEU A 228 6.89 -18.35 6.35
N THR A 229 7.32 -18.60 7.58
CA THR A 229 6.65 -19.51 8.52
C THR A 229 6.32 -18.78 9.82
N ASP A 230 5.78 -19.52 10.79
CA ASP A 230 5.46 -19.01 12.13
C ASP A 230 6.68 -18.44 12.88
N ALA A 231 7.91 -18.73 12.44
CA ALA A 231 9.12 -18.12 12.99
C ALA A 231 9.12 -16.59 12.79
N SER A 232 8.66 -16.11 11.62
CA SER A 232 8.48 -14.68 11.34
C SER A 232 7.43 -14.04 12.25
N LEU A 233 6.26 -14.69 12.40
CA LEU A 233 5.18 -14.20 13.26
C LEU A 233 5.60 -14.16 14.74
N THR A 234 6.35 -15.17 15.18
CA THR A 234 6.93 -15.22 16.53
C THR A 234 7.89 -14.05 16.74
N ALA A 235 8.77 -13.77 15.79
CA ALA A 235 9.70 -12.66 15.88
C ALA A 235 9.00 -11.29 15.91
N LEU A 236 7.93 -11.12 15.12
CA LEU A 236 7.09 -9.92 15.15
C LEU A 236 6.45 -9.74 16.53
N GLY A 237 5.80 -10.78 17.06
CA GLY A 237 5.19 -10.75 18.39
C GLY A 237 6.19 -10.35 19.47
N LEU A 238 7.40 -10.91 19.44
CA LEU A 238 8.41 -10.66 20.48
C LEU A 238 9.07 -9.27 20.40
N ASN A 239 9.11 -8.62 19.22
CA ASN A 239 9.95 -7.43 19.03
C ASN A 239 9.22 -6.19 18.48
N CYS A 240 7.98 -6.33 18.00
CA CYS A 240 7.22 -5.27 17.36
C CYS A 240 5.86 -5.01 18.05
N PRO A 241 5.84 -4.57 19.33
CA PRO A 241 4.60 -4.37 20.08
C PRO A 241 3.72 -3.23 19.56
N ARG A 242 4.27 -2.39 18.66
CA ARG A 242 3.55 -1.26 18.02
C ARG A 242 2.96 -1.63 16.66
N LEU A 243 3.00 -2.90 16.26
CA LEU A 243 2.50 -3.33 14.96
C LEU A 243 0.99 -3.06 14.86
N LYS A 244 0.59 -2.36 13.79
CA LYS A 244 -0.78 -1.96 13.48
C LYS A 244 -1.32 -2.61 12.22
N ILE A 245 -0.47 -2.74 11.20
CA ILE A 245 -0.84 -3.27 9.90
C ILE A 245 0.09 -4.44 9.58
N LEU A 246 -0.50 -5.61 9.37
CA LEU A 246 0.19 -6.79 8.86
C LEU A 246 -0.53 -7.29 7.60
N GLU A 247 0.13 -7.20 6.46
CA GLU A 247 -0.33 -7.80 5.22
C GLU A 247 0.55 -9.00 4.91
N ALA A 248 -0.03 -10.20 4.93
CA ALA A 248 0.66 -11.48 4.77
C ALA A 248 -0.09 -12.40 3.79
N ALA A 249 -0.79 -11.80 2.82
CA ALA A 249 -1.51 -12.56 1.80
C ALA A 249 -0.58 -13.52 1.04
N ARG A 250 -1.04 -14.72 0.71
CA ARG A 250 -0.29 -15.78 0.02
C ARG A 250 0.93 -16.30 0.79
N CYS A 251 0.98 -16.13 2.11
CA CYS A 251 1.94 -16.79 2.99
C CYS A 251 1.36 -18.11 3.52
N SER A 252 1.29 -19.12 2.65
CA SER A 252 0.56 -20.38 2.89
C SER A 252 1.13 -21.30 3.98
N HIS A 253 2.31 -21.00 4.53
CA HIS A 253 2.92 -21.76 5.63
C HIS A 253 2.67 -21.15 7.02
N LEU A 254 1.94 -20.04 7.11
CA LEU A 254 1.53 -19.44 8.38
C LEU A 254 0.36 -20.22 9.00
N THR A 255 0.44 -20.49 10.29
CA THR A 255 -0.57 -21.28 11.00
C THR A 255 -1.10 -20.55 12.24
N ASP A 256 -2.11 -21.14 12.88
CA ASP A 256 -2.66 -20.64 14.14
C ASP A 256 -1.60 -20.46 15.24
N ALA A 257 -0.53 -21.27 15.25
CA ALA A 257 0.51 -21.18 16.27
C ALA A 257 1.28 -19.85 16.18
N GLY A 258 1.65 -19.42 14.97
CA GLY A 258 2.30 -18.14 14.74
C GLY A 258 1.39 -16.95 15.08
N PHE A 259 0.13 -16.98 14.63
CA PHE A 259 -0.83 -15.92 14.93
C PHE A 259 -1.21 -15.83 16.41
N THR A 260 -1.23 -16.96 17.13
CA THR A 260 -1.42 -16.97 18.59
C THR A 260 -0.33 -16.16 19.29
N LEU A 261 0.93 -16.38 18.93
CA LEU A 261 2.06 -15.65 19.52
C LEU A 261 2.08 -14.18 19.12
N LEU A 262 1.75 -13.87 17.86
CA LEU A 262 1.61 -12.50 17.38
C LEU A 262 0.52 -11.74 18.17
N ALA A 263 -0.70 -12.28 18.20
CA ALA A 263 -1.86 -11.64 18.81
C ALA A 263 -1.62 -11.31 20.29
N ARG A 264 -1.00 -12.25 21.03
CA ARG A 264 -0.68 -12.10 22.46
C ARG A 264 0.25 -10.94 22.79
N ASN A 265 1.02 -10.43 21.83
CA ASN A 265 2.00 -9.37 22.07
C ASN A 265 1.76 -8.10 21.23
N CYS A 266 0.95 -8.16 20.18
CA CYS A 266 0.64 -7.04 19.28
C CYS A 266 -0.79 -6.53 19.46
N HIS A 267 -1.05 -5.84 20.58
CA HIS A 267 -2.38 -5.32 20.93
C HIS A 267 -2.81 -4.06 20.14
N GLU A 268 -1.89 -3.49 19.36
CA GLU A 268 -2.12 -2.31 18.51
C GLU A 268 -2.58 -2.67 17.09
N LEU A 269 -2.80 -3.95 16.79
CA LEU A 269 -3.24 -4.40 15.47
C LEU A 269 -4.60 -3.78 15.09
N GLU A 270 -4.60 -3.11 13.94
CA GLU A 270 -5.74 -2.40 13.34
C GLU A 270 -6.15 -3.04 12.02
N LYS A 271 -5.20 -3.52 11.20
CA LYS A 271 -5.48 -4.12 9.89
C LYS A 271 -4.67 -5.39 9.68
N MET A 272 -5.34 -6.44 9.25
CA MET A 272 -4.71 -7.70 8.89
C MET A 272 -5.26 -8.20 7.56
N ASP A 273 -4.37 -8.47 6.62
CA ASP A 273 -4.69 -9.15 5.37
C ASP A 273 -4.03 -10.52 5.37
N LEU A 274 -4.86 -11.56 5.51
CA LEU A 274 -4.46 -12.96 5.59
C LEU A 274 -4.98 -13.76 4.39
N GLU A 275 -5.27 -13.10 3.25
CA GLU A 275 -5.76 -13.77 2.04
C GLU A 275 -4.85 -14.96 1.66
N GLU A 276 -5.43 -16.11 1.31
CA GLU A 276 -4.70 -17.34 0.96
C GLU A 276 -3.75 -17.89 2.06
N CYS A 277 -3.93 -17.52 3.34
CA CYS A 277 -3.30 -18.21 4.48
C CYS A 277 -4.07 -19.50 4.81
N VAL A 278 -4.06 -20.47 3.90
CA VAL A 278 -4.94 -21.66 3.89
C VAL A 278 -4.88 -22.57 5.12
N LEU A 279 -3.87 -22.43 5.98
CA LEU A 279 -3.69 -23.24 7.19
C LEU A 279 -4.28 -22.61 8.46
N ILE A 280 -4.81 -21.38 8.40
CA ILE A 280 -5.45 -20.76 9.57
C ILE A 280 -6.85 -21.34 9.77
N THR A 281 -7.23 -21.48 11.04
CA THR A 281 -8.56 -21.95 11.45
C THR A 281 -9.22 -20.92 12.37
N ASP A 282 -10.42 -21.25 12.88
CA ASP A 282 -11.12 -20.43 13.87
C ASP A 282 -10.27 -20.10 15.10
N SER A 283 -9.26 -20.93 15.42
CA SER A 283 -8.30 -20.66 16.50
C SER A 283 -7.59 -19.31 16.35
N THR A 284 -7.18 -18.95 15.13
CA THR A 284 -6.60 -17.62 14.85
C THR A 284 -7.58 -16.50 15.19
N LEU A 285 -8.84 -16.62 14.77
CA LEU A 285 -9.87 -15.62 15.06
C LEU A 285 -10.17 -15.50 16.55
N ILE A 286 -10.19 -16.63 17.26
CA ILE A 286 -10.34 -16.66 18.72
C ILE A 286 -9.20 -15.86 19.38
N GLN A 287 -7.94 -16.08 18.99
CA GLN A 287 -6.82 -15.33 19.59
C GLN A 287 -6.86 -13.83 19.26
N LEU A 288 -7.22 -13.47 18.02
CA LEU A 288 -7.40 -12.06 17.63
C LEU A 288 -8.54 -11.39 18.42
N SER A 289 -9.66 -12.10 18.60
CA SER A 289 -10.82 -11.62 19.36
C SER A 289 -10.47 -11.29 20.82
N ILE A 290 -9.56 -12.05 21.42
CA ILE A 290 -9.12 -11.87 22.82
C ILE A 290 -8.08 -10.76 22.93
N HIS A 291 -7.09 -10.74 22.04
CA HIS A 291 -5.87 -9.96 22.25
C HIS A 291 -5.73 -8.71 21.38
N CYS A 292 -6.58 -8.52 20.36
CA CYS A 292 -6.48 -7.40 19.41
C CYS A 292 -7.71 -6.48 19.47
N PRO A 293 -7.88 -5.68 20.54
CA PRO A 293 -9.07 -4.85 20.76
C PRO A 293 -9.18 -3.65 19.82
N LYS A 294 -8.19 -3.43 18.95
CA LYS A 294 -8.11 -2.30 18.00
C LYS A 294 -8.37 -2.68 16.54
N LEU A 295 -8.64 -3.96 16.27
CA LEU A 295 -8.82 -4.48 14.93
C LEU A 295 -10.01 -3.80 14.23
N GLN A 296 -9.78 -3.33 13.01
CA GLN A 296 -10.72 -2.56 12.18
C GLN A 296 -10.97 -3.21 10.83
N ALA A 297 -9.94 -3.78 10.21
CA ALA A 297 -10.05 -4.46 8.93
C ALA A 297 -9.38 -5.83 8.99
N LEU A 298 -10.12 -6.87 8.59
CA LEU A 298 -9.61 -8.24 8.53
C LEU A 298 -10.02 -8.87 7.19
N SER A 299 -9.03 -9.32 6.42
CA SER A 299 -9.25 -10.14 5.23
C SER A 299 -8.84 -11.58 5.52
N LEU A 300 -9.78 -12.50 5.27
CA LEU A 300 -9.63 -13.95 5.42
C LEU A 300 -9.96 -14.65 4.10
N SER A 301 -9.96 -13.91 2.98
CA SER A 301 -10.31 -14.47 1.68
C SER A 301 -9.46 -15.71 1.36
N HIS A 302 -10.07 -16.76 0.81
CA HIS A 302 -9.44 -18.06 0.58
C HIS A 302 -8.92 -18.79 1.84
N CYS A 303 -9.33 -18.42 3.05
CA CYS A 303 -9.09 -19.21 4.27
C CYS A 303 -10.23 -20.22 4.45
N GLU A 304 -10.15 -21.34 3.73
CA GLU A 304 -11.25 -22.31 3.59
C GLU A 304 -11.64 -23.03 4.90
N LEU A 305 -10.77 -23.02 5.91
CA LEU A 305 -11.01 -23.65 7.21
C LEU A 305 -11.72 -22.75 8.23
N ILE A 306 -12.03 -21.50 7.87
CA ILE A 306 -12.80 -20.59 8.71
C ILE A 306 -14.27 -20.95 8.67
N THR A 307 -14.90 -21.02 9.84
CA THR A 307 -16.33 -21.35 10.00
C THR A 307 -17.10 -20.22 10.70
N ASP A 308 -18.41 -20.40 10.84
CA ASP A 308 -19.26 -19.48 11.60
C ASP A 308 -18.81 -19.31 13.07
N ASP A 309 -18.14 -20.31 13.66
CA ASP A 309 -17.67 -20.28 15.06
C ASP A 309 -16.57 -19.24 15.29
N GLY A 310 -15.59 -19.17 14.39
CA GLY A 310 -14.54 -18.15 14.46
C GLY A 310 -15.11 -16.73 14.33
N ILE A 311 -16.13 -16.55 13.49
CA ILE A 311 -16.81 -15.26 13.32
C ILE A 311 -17.69 -14.92 14.54
N LEU A 312 -18.34 -15.90 15.18
CA LEU A 312 -19.03 -15.71 16.46
C LEU A 312 -18.09 -15.09 17.50
N HIS A 313 -16.90 -15.64 17.65
CA HIS A 313 -15.88 -15.13 18.57
C HIS A 313 -15.44 -13.71 18.22
N LEU A 314 -15.18 -13.44 16.95
CA LEU A 314 -14.81 -12.10 16.48
C LEU A 314 -15.93 -11.08 16.74
N SER A 315 -17.19 -11.43 16.46
CA SER A 315 -18.35 -10.54 16.62
C SER A 315 -18.62 -10.17 18.08
N ASN A 316 -18.41 -11.12 19.01
CA ASN A 316 -18.61 -10.91 20.45
C ASN A 316 -17.43 -10.22 21.15
N SER A 317 -16.38 -9.87 20.41
CA SER A 317 -15.17 -9.26 20.96
C SER A 317 -15.29 -7.75 21.14
N ALA A 318 -14.36 -7.17 21.88
CA ALA A 318 -14.28 -5.72 22.03
C ALA A 318 -14.04 -5.01 20.68
N CYS A 319 -13.24 -5.59 19.79
CA CYS A 319 -13.04 -5.00 18.46
C CYS A 319 -14.27 -5.20 17.56
N GLY A 320 -14.95 -6.36 17.65
CA GLY A 320 -16.18 -6.64 16.91
C GLY A 320 -17.27 -5.61 17.17
N HIS A 321 -17.57 -5.33 18.45
CA HIS A 321 -18.62 -4.38 18.82
C HIS A 321 -18.27 -2.92 18.42
N ASP A 322 -17.04 -2.47 18.67
CA ASP A 322 -16.74 -1.04 18.68
C ASP A 322 -15.85 -0.55 17.53
N ARG A 323 -15.23 -1.44 16.76
CA ARG A 323 -14.15 -1.03 15.83
C ARG A 323 -14.11 -1.73 14.49
N LEU A 324 -14.63 -2.95 14.37
CA LEU A 324 -14.56 -3.70 13.12
C LEU A 324 -15.41 -3.00 12.05
N GLN A 325 -14.77 -2.62 10.96
CA GLN A 325 -15.34 -1.85 9.84
C GLN A 325 -15.36 -2.66 8.55
N VAL A 326 -14.35 -3.48 8.32
CA VAL A 326 -14.17 -4.25 7.08
C VAL A 326 -13.90 -5.70 7.43
N LEU A 327 -14.69 -6.60 6.86
CA LEU A 327 -14.48 -8.03 6.93
C LEU A 327 -14.61 -8.65 5.54
N GLU A 328 -13.53 -9.23 5.02
CA GLU A 328 -13.49 -9.90 3.72
C GLU A 328 -13.38 -11.40 3.96
N LEU A 329 -14.35 -12.17 3.46
CA LEU A 329 -14.49 -13.61 3.67
C LEU A 329 -14.67 -14.35 2.33
N ASP A 330 -14.19 -13.76 1.24
CA ASP A 330 -14.38 -14.33 -0.09
C ASP A 330 -13.80 -15.74 -0.15
N ASN A 331 -14.50 -16.66 -0.81
CA ASN A 331 -14.08 -18.06 -0.94
C ASN A 331 -13.90 -18.81 0.41
N CYS A 332 -14.43 -18.33 1.53
CA CYS A 332 -14.56 -19.12 2.75
C CYS A 332 -15.78 -20.04 2.66
N LEU A 333 -15.57 -21.27 2.19
CA LEU A 333 -16.64 -22.18 1.76
C LEU A 333 -17.56 -22.69 2.89
N LEU A 334 -17.11 -22.63 4.15
CA LEU A 334 -17.83 -23.13 5.31
C LEU A 334 -18.73 -22.09 5.98
N ILE A 335 -18.73 -20.86 5.47
CA ILE A 335 -19.47 -19.74 6.06
C ILE A 335 -20.91 -19.74 5.57
N THR A 336 -21.86 -19.59 6.49
CA THR A 336 -23.31 -19.67 6.21
C THR A 336 -24.04 -18.38 6.59
N ASP A 337 -25.37 -18.38 6.45
CA ASP A 337 -26.24 -17.31 6.97
C ASP A 337 -26.03 -17.04 8.48
N VAL A 338 -25.56 -18.03 9.25
CA VAL A 338 -25.30 -17.89 10.69
C VAL A 338 -24.21 -16.86 10.97
N THR A 339 -23.16 -16.79 10.14
CA THR A 339 -22.17 -15.71 10.21
C THR A 339 -22.80 -14.34 10.11
N LEU A 340 -23.80 -14.15 9.23
CA LEU A 340 -24.46 -12.86 9.09
C LEU A 340 -25.30 -12.50 10.32
N GLU A 341 -25.87 -13.49 11.00
CA GLU A 341 -26.59 -13.31 12.27
C GLU A 341 -25.63 -12.91 13.40
N HIS A 342 -24.43 -13.51 13.44
CA HIS A 342 -23.38 -13.11 14.39
C HIS A 342 -22.89 -11.68 14.16
N LEU A 343 -22.69 -11.29 12.90
CA LEU A 343 -22.21 -9.95 12.53
C LEU A 343 -23.23 -8.83 12.80
N GLU A 344 -24.48 -9.13 13.18
CA GLU A 344 -25.43 -8.12 13.67
C GLU A 344 -24.89 -7.37 14.89
N ASN A 345 -24.03 -8.02 15.70
CA ASN A 345 -23.37 -7.40 16.85
C ASN A 345 -22.29 -6.36 16.46
N CYS A 346 -21.84 -6.34 15.20
CA CYS A 346 -20.79 -5.46 14.71
C CYS A 346 -21.37 -4.14 14.18
N HIS A 347 -21.80 -3.26 15.08
CA HIS A 347 -22.54 -2.04 14.73
C HIS A 347 -21.76 -1.02 13.87
N ASN A 348 -20.42 -1.09 13.87
CA ASN A 348 -19.55 -0.21 13.09
C ASN A 348 -19.13 -0.80 11.74
N LEU A 349 -19.68 -1.95 11.36
CA LEU A 349 -19.33 -2.64 10.13
C LEU A 349 -19.81 -1.84 8.91
N GLU A 350 -18.87 -1.47 8.04
CA GLU A 350 -19.12 -0.68 6.84
C GLU A 350 -19.12 -1.54 5.57
N ARG A 351 -18.32 -2.62 5.55
CA ARG A 351 -18.14 -3.47 4.37
C ARG A 351 -17.96 -4.94 4.75
N ILE A 352 -18.71 -5.81 4.06
CA ILE A 352 -18.57 -7.27 4.12
C ILE A 352 -18.41 -7.80 2.70
N GLU A 353 -17.38 -8.59 2.45
CA GLU A 353 -17.16 -9.27 1.16
C GLU A 353 -17.37 -10.78 1.33
N LEU A 354 -18.24 -11.36 0.49
CA LEU A 354 -18.75 -12.73 0.57
C LEU A 354 -18.82 -13.36 -0.84
N TYR A 355 -17.96 -12.94 -1.76
CA TYR A 355 -17.85 -13.57 -3.07
C TYR A 355 -17.55 -15.06 -2.91
N ASP A 356 -18.21 -15.90 -3.70
CA ASP A 356 -18.09 -17.36 -3.66
C ASP A 356 -18.34 -18.05 -2.30
N CYS A 357 -19.00 -17.40 -1.34
CA CYS A 357 -19.55 -18.02 -0.13
C CYS A 357 -20.87 -18.73 -0.45
N GLN A 358 -20.80 -19.92 -1.03
CA GLN A 358 -21.97 -20.61 -1.63
C GLN A 358 -23.09 -20.96 -0.64
N GLN A 359 -22.78 -21.05 0.66
CA GLN A 359 -23.77 -21.37 1.70
C GLN A 359 -24.48 -20.11 2.26
N VAL A 360 -24.03 -18.91 1.88
CA VAL A 360 -24.70 -17.65 2.21
C VAL A 360 -25.84 -17.41 1.23
N THR A 361 -27.02 -17.11 1.76
CA THR A 361 -28.24 -16.93 0.97
C THR A 361 -28.57 -15.45 0.74
N ARG A 362 -29.35 -15.19 -0.32
CA ARG A 362 -29.96 -13.86 -0.54
C ARG A 362 -30.85 -13.42 0.62
N ALA A 363 -31.43 -14.38 1.37
CA ALA A 363 -32.27 -14.08 2.51
C ALA A 363 -31.44 -13.59 3.71
N GLY A 364 -30.32 -14.25 4.02
CA GLY A 364 -29.37 -13.82 5.05
C GLY A 364 -28.85 -12.40 4.79
N ILE A 365 -28.42 -12.11 3.56
CA ILE A 365 -27.93 -10.77 3.20
C ILE A 365 -29.03 -9.70 3.32
N LYS A 366 -30.29 -10.05 3.02
CA LYS A 366 -31.41 -9.13 3.25
C LYS A 366 -31.66 -8.88 4.74
N ARG A 367 -31.53 -9.89 5.61
CA ARG A 367 -31.69 -9.75 7.07
C ARG A 367 -30.63 -8.81 7.65
N ILE A 368 -29.36 -9.07 7.38
CA ILE A 368 -28.28 -8.22 7.93
C ILE A 368 -28.35 -6.78 7.41
N ARG A 369 -28.72 -6.53 6.14
CA ARG A 369 -28.92 -5.16 5.63
C ARG A 369 -30.13 -4.46 6.25
N ALA A 370 -31.14 -5.21 6.69
CA ALA A 370 -32.26 -4.64 7.44
C ALA A 370 -31.84 -4.27 8.87
N HIS A 371 -30.96 -5.05 9.49
CA HIS A 371 -30.40 -4.77 10.81
C HIS A 371 -29.37 -3.62 10.78
N LEU A 372 -28.45 -3.67 9.82
CA LEU A 372 -27.34 -2.73 9.64
C LEU A 372 -27.49 -2.01 8.28
N PRO A 373 -28.31 -0.95 8.16
CA PRO A 373 -28.62 -0.32 6.88
C PRO A 373 -27.43 0.38 6.20
N HIS A 374 -26.37 0.69 6.97
CA HIS A 374 -25.17 1.33 6.45
C HIS A 374 -24.15 0.35 5.86
N VAL A 375 -24.27 -0.95 6.14
CA VAL A 375 -23.29 -1.95 5.71
C VAL A 375 -23.40 -2.26 4.22
N LYS A 376 -22.27 -2.21 3.52
CA LYS A 376 -22.16 -2.64 2.13
C LYS A 376 -21.76 -4.12 2.10
N VAL A 377 -22.73 -4.97 1.79
CA VAL A 377 -22.47 -6.41 1.57
C VAL A 377 -22.24 -6.65 0.08
N HIS A 378 -21.04 -7.10 -0.28
CA HIS A 378 -20.67 -7.49 -1.64
C HIS A 378 -20.70 -9.02 -1.75
N ALA A 379 -21.54 -9.55 -2.64
CA ALA A 379 -21.65 -10.98 -2.89
C ALA A 379 -22.10 -11.21 -4.34
N TYR A 380 -21.64 -12.29 -4.95
CA TYR A 380 -22.11 -12.71 -6.26
C TYR A 380 -23.14 -13.83 -6.11
N PHE A 381 -24.35 -13.61 -6.64
CA PHE A 381 -25.33 -14.68 -6.82
C PHE A 381 -25.49 -14.90 -8.32
N ALA A 382 -24.97 -16.02 -8.81
CA ALA A 382 -25.21 -16.43 -10.19
C ALA A 382 -26.72 -16.31 -10.50
N PRO A 383 -27.10 -15.70 -11.63
CA PRO A 383 -28.50 -15.71 -12.05
C PRO A 383 -28.95 -17.16 -12.19
N VAL A 384 -30.20 -17.44 -11.79
CA VAL A 384 -30.78 -18.78 -11.89
C VAL A 384 -30.59 -19.26 -13.32
N THR A 385 -29.94 -20.41 -13.50
CA THR A 385 -29.80 -21.03 -14.83
C THR A 385 -31.21 -21.16 -15.42
N PRO A 386 -31.49 -20.58 -16.60
CA PRO A 386 -32.81 -20.70 -17.19
C PRO A 386 -33.18 -22.19 -17.27
N PRO A 387 -34.43 -22.58 -16.97
CA PRO A 387 -34.83 -23.98 -17.10
C PRO A 387 -34.53 -24.44 -18.53
N PRO A 388 -34.05 -25.68 -18.72
CA PRO A 388 -33.80 -26.20 -20.06
C PRO A 388 -35.10 -26.07 -20.85
N SER A 389 -35.05 -25.29 -21.94
CA SER A 389 -36.19 -25.11 -22.83
C SER A 389 -36.58 -26.48 -23.39
N VAL A 390 -37.67 -27.05 -22.88
CA VAL A 390 -38.31 -28.25 -23.43
C VAL A 390 -39.01 -27.82 -24.72
N GLY A 391 -38.26 -27.73 -25.81
CA GLY A 391 -38.80 -27.28 -27.09
C GLY A 391 -37.80 -27.41 -28.22
N GLY A 392 -37.94 -28.49 -29.01
CA GLY A 392 -37.53 -28.53 -30.41
C GLY A 392 -36.10 -28.97 -30.68
N SER A 393 -35.95 -30.13 -31.31
CA SER A 393 -34.79 -30.54 -32.09
C SER A 393 -34.45 -29.49 -33.16
N GLY A 394 -33.48 -28.62 -32.87
CA GLY A 394 -32.93 -27.65 -33.82
C GLY A 394 -31.43 -27.51 -33.58
N GLN A 395 -30.66 -27.56 -34.68
CA GLN A 395 -29.20 -27.64 -34.71
C GLN A 395 -28.50 -26.68 -33.74
N ARG A 396 -27.60 -27.24 -32.92
CA ARG A 396 -26.72 -26.49 -32.02
C ARG A 396 -25.66 -25.74 -32.83
N LEU A 397 -25.85 -24.45 -33.03
CA LEU A 397 -24.74 -23.51 -33.24
C LEU A 397 -24.41 -22.88 -31.88
N CYS A 398 -23.26 -23.23 -31.33
CA CYS A 398 -22.70 -22.58 -30.14
C CYS A 398 -22.32 -21.14 -30.51
N ARG A 399 -23.02 -20.15 -29.94
CA ARG A 399 -22.76 -18.70 -30.10
C ARG A 399 -22.22 -18.05 -28.82
N CYS A 400 -21.41 -18.76 -28.02
CA CYS A 400 -20.84 -18.21 -26.79
C CYS A 400 -19.41 -17.67 -26.91
N CYS A 401 -18.92 -17.39 -28.12
CA CYS A 401 -17.71 -16.58 -28.32
C CYS A 401 -18.05 -15.25 -29.00
N ILE A 402 -18.80 -14.38 -28.33
CA ILE A 402 -18.81 -12.93 -28.64
C ILE A 402 -18.89 -12.17 -27.30
N ILE A 403 -17.71 -11.73 -26.86
CA ILE A 403 -17.37 -10.41 -26.29
C ILE A 403 -18.56 -9.61 -25.71
N LEU A 404 -18.50 -9.36 -24.40
CA LEU A 404 -18.33 -8.02 -23.83
C LEU A 404 -17.70 -8.12 -22.44
#